data_AF-A0A3A2Z5R3-F1
#
_entry.id   AF-A0A3A2Z5R3-F1
#
_cell.length_a   1.000
_cell.length_b   1.000
_cell.length_c   1.000
_cell.angle_alpha   90.00
_cell.angle_beta   90.00
_cell.angle_gamma   90.00
#
_symmetry.space_group_name_H-M   'P 1'
#
loop_
_entity.id
_entity.type
_entity.pdbx_description
1 polymer ?
#
loop_
_entity_poly.entity_id
_entity_poly.type
_entity_poly.pdbx_seq_one_letter_code
_entity_poly.pdbx_strand_id
1 'polypeptide(L)'
;MQHWQEHVKPNYNGEGGMDFSIPFPGVKDRHAIRLEGGFLELDKRSTRIHSIFEPIVRDIEELVRSQLGRLAASGYVAKAILLVGGFGSLEYLFHRLQAVNPATQVLQPLNSWSAVARPSGAVQHQLFKDQIESRIARRHYGVKFRSRKTWLYNPQGLIWDDLEEIWLVPHRMRWYIKKGTSVLENERIKMDFCRSVRLDENLRFNHTLYAFNEDNAPDALSAGE
;
A
#
# COMPACT_ATOMS: atom_id res chain seq x y z
N MET A 1 -18.79 8.80 16.87
CA MET A 1 -18.05 8.10 15.80
C MET A 1 -18.73 6.81 15.35
N GLN A 2 -19.23 5.96 16.25
CA GLN A 2 -19.92 4.71 15.88
C GLN A 2 -21.13 4.93 14.96
N HIS A 3 -22.01 5.89 15.30
CA HIS A 3 -23.16 6.25 14.46
C HIS A 3 -22.78 6.61 13.01
N TRP A 4 -21.67 7.34 12.81
CA TRP A 4 -21.19 7.67 11.46
C TRP A 4 -20.81 6.41 10.67
N GLN A 5 -20.10 5.48 11.30
CA GLN A 5 -19.63 4.26 10.63
C GLN A 5 -20.78 3.30 10.29
N GLU A 6 -21.82 3.26 11.12
CA GLU A 6 -22.93 2.32 10.98
C GLU A 6 -24.10 2.87 10.16
N HIS A 7 -24.36 4.19 10.21
CA HIS A 7 -25.59 4.76 9.66
C HIS A 7 -25.34 5.79 8.55
N VAL A 8 -24.24 6.55 8.60
CA VAL A 8 -23.97 7.57 7.58
C VAL A 8 -23.16 7.00 6.43
N LYS A 9 -22.03 6.38 6.75
CA LYS A 9 -21.10 5.84 5.77
C LYS A 9 -21.71 4.74 4.89
N PRO A 10 -22.46 3.75 5.39
CA PRO A 10 -22.96 2.67 4.54
C PRO A 10 -24.12 3.11 3.63
N ASN A 11 -24.89 4.11 4.05
CA ASN A 11 -26.13 4.53 3.37
C ASN A 11 -25.91 5.73 2.42
N TYR A 12 -24.69 6.27 2.33
CA TYR A 12 -24.40 7.36 1.39
C TYR A 12 -24.26 6.82 -0.03
N ASN A 13 -25.19 7.19 -0.91
CA ASN A 13 -25.22 6.78 -2.32
C ASN A 13 -24.85 7.91 -3.31
N GLY A 14 -24.58 9.12 -2.79
CA GLY A 14 -24.24 10.30 -3.61
C GLY A 14 -25.43 10.97 -4.29
N GLU A 15 -26.64 10.45 -4.13
CA GLU A 15 -27.87 11.07 -4.58
C GLU A 15 -28.46 11.95 -3.46
N GLY A 16 -29.05 13.09 -3.84
CA GLY A 16 -29.55 14.12 -2.92
C GLY A 16 -30.85 13.77 -2.18
N GLY A 17 -30.99 12.54 -1.67
CA GLY A 17 -32.23 12.01 -1.12
C GLY A 17 -32.25 11.73 0.39
N MET A 18 -31.10 11.58 1.05
CA MET A 18 -31.02 11.18 2.46
C MET A 18 -30.58 12.33 3.38
N ASP A 19 -31.40 12.62 4.38
CA ASP A 19 -31.03 13.49 5.50
C ASP A 19 -30.35 12.63 6.59
N PHE A 20 -29.19 13.05 7.07
CA PHE A 20 -28.48 12.35 8.15
C PHE A 20 -28.52 13.20 9.42
N SER A 21 -29.00 12.62 10.52
CA SER A 21 -28.91 13.22 11.85
C SER A 21 -27.80 12.53 12.63
N ILE A 22 -26.75 13.28 13.01
CA ILE A 22 -25.61 12.73 13.74
C ILE A 22 -25.70 13.17 15.22
N PRO A 23 -25.71 12.23 16.18
CA PRO A 23 -25.73 12.58 17.59
C PRO A 23 -24.40 13.18 18.05
N PHE A 24 -24.48 14.33 18.72
CA PHE A 24 -23.41 15.08 19.38
C PHE A 24 -23.84 15.45 20.82
N PRO A 25 -23.95 14.46 21.71
CA PRO A 25 -24.41 14.69 23.08
C PRO A 25 -23.43 15.60 23.85
N GLY A 26 -23.97 16.55 24.62
CA GLY A 26 -23.20 17.46 25.48
C GLY A 26 -22.61 18.69 24.77
N VAL A 27 -22.90 18.89 23.48
CA VAL A 27 -22.48 20.09 22.75
C VAL A 27 -23.60 21.13 22.78
N LYS A 28 -23.25 22.40 23.04
CA LYS A 28 -24.19 23.53 22.97
C LYS A 28 -24.65 23.73 21.53
N ASP A 29 -25.91 24.14 21.37
CA ASP A 29 -26.51 24.41 20.07
C ASP A 29 -25.70 25.46 19.27
N ARG A 30 -25.59 25.21 17.98
CA ARG A 30 -24.95 26.10 17.00
C ARG A 30 -25.77 26.10 15.71
N HIS A 31 -26.75 27.00 15.65
CA HIS A 31 -27.64 27.16 14.49
C HIS A 31 -26.89 27.38 13.16
N ALA A 32 -25.74 28.08 13.19
CA ALA A 32 -24.91 28.32 12.00
C ALA A 32 -24.42 27.04 11.29
N ILE A 33 -24.33 25.92 12.03
CA ILE A 33 -23.97 24.62 11.46
C ILE A 33 -25.11 23.60 11.52
N ARG A 34 -26.34 24.03 11.88
CA ARG A 34 -27.52 23.17 12.12
C ARG A 34 -27.28 22.10 13.18
N LEU A 35 -26.62 22.51 14.26
CA LEU A 35 -26.49 21.69 15.46
C LEU A 35 -27.53 22.16 16.48
N GLU A 36 -28.59 21.39 16.67
CA GLU A 36 -29.71 21.71 17.56
C GLU A 36 -30.11 20.48 18.37
N GLY A 37 -30.37 20.66 19.67
CA GLY A 37 -30.78 19.58 20.55
C GLY A 37 -29.73 18.46 20.70
N GLY A 38 -28.46 18.79 20.47
CA GLY A 38 -27.38 17.80 20.45
C GLY A 38 -27.34 16.92 19.19
N PHE A 39 -28.04 17.29 18.11
CA PHE A 39 -27.98 16.59 16.82
C PHE A 39 -27.47 17.53 15.72
N LEU A 40 -26.50 17.06 14.95
CA LEU A 40 -26.04 17.73 13.75
C LEU A 40 -26.86 17.23 12.57
N GLU A 41 -27.69 18.10 12.01
CA GLU A 41 -28.49 17.80 10.83
C GLU A 41 -27.70 18.08 9.55
N LEU A 42 -27.52 17.03 8.76
CA LEU A 42 -26.92 17.10 7.44
C LEU A 42 -28.04 16.91 6.41
N ASP A 43 -28.55 18.03 5.93
CA ASP A 43 -29.61 18.14 4.91
C ASP A 43 -29.16 17.57 3.55
N LYS A 44 -30.11 16.98 2.81
CA LYS A 44 -30.10 16.62 1.38
C LYS A 44 -29.35 17.58 0.45
N ARG A 45 -29.39 18.89 0.68
CA ARG A 45 -28.68 19.91 -0.11
C ARG A 45 -27.25 20.16 0.35
N SER A 46 -26.84 19.58 1.46
CA SER A 46 -25.53 19.83 2.04
C SER A 46 -24.46 19.16 1.17
N THR A 47 -23.75 20.02 0.43
CA THR A 47 -22.43 19.72 -0.15
C THR A 47 -21.43 19.21 0.89
N ARG A 48 -21.75 19.24 2.19
CA ARG A 48 -20.87 18.83 3.29
C ARG A 48 -20.58 17.35 3.28
N ILE A 49 -21.58 16.47 3.23
CA ILE A 49 -21.32 15.01 3.18
C ILE A 49 -20.59 14.66 1.89
N HIS A 50 -21.08 15.20 0.77
CA HIS A 50 -20.42 15.02 -0.51
C HIS A 50 -18.94 15.48 -0.47
N SER A 51 -18.65 16.63 0.13
CA SER A 51 -17.26 17.13 0.28
C SER A 51 -16.37 16.28 1.17
N ILE A 52 -16.95 15.41 2.02
CA ILE A 52 -16.19 14.44 2.82
C ILE A 52 -15.83 13.22 1.96
N PHE A 53 -16.77 12.72 1.15
CA PHE A 53 -16.57 11.49 0.36
C PHE A 53 -15.87 11.74 -0.98
N GLU A 54 -16.16 12.85 -1.66
CA GLU A 54 -15.63 13.17 -2.99
C GLU A 54 -14.10 13.13 -3.07
N PRO A 55 -13.31 13.78 -2.19
CA PRO A 55 -11.87 13.71 -2.29
C PRO A 55 -11.35 12.27 -2.14
N ILE A 56 -11.95 11.49 -1.24
CA ILE A 56 -11.56 10.09 -1.01
C ILE A 56 -11.87 9.22 -2.24
N VAL A 57 -13.06 9.39 -2.82
CA VAL A 57 -13.46 8.65 -4.02
C VAL A 57 -12.60 9.02 -5.22
N ARG A 58 -12.29 10.31 -5.41
CA ARG A 58 -11.38 10.77 -6.47
C ARG A 58 -9.98 10.17 -6.32
N ASP A 59 -9.43 10.17 -5.10
CA ASP A 59 -8.11 9.58 -4.85
C ASP A 59 -8.11 8.08 -5.17
N ILE A 60 -9.21 7.36 -4.87
CA ILE A 60 -9.37 5.95 -5.24
C ILE A 60 -9.45 5.77 -6.76
N GLU A 61 -10.19 6.62 -7.48
CA GLU A 61 -10.24 6.59 -8.94
C GLU A 61 -8.86 6.78 -9.56
N GLU A 62 -8.06 7.72 -9.05
CA GLU A 62 -6.69 7.96 -9.49
C GLU A 62 -5.79 6.74 -9.24
N LEU A 63 -5.91 6.11 -8.07
CA LEU A 63 -5.19 4.89 -7.75
C LEU A 63 -5.57 3.73 -8.67
N VAL A 64 -6.86 3.51 -8.92
CA VAL A 64 -7.35 2.46 -9.84
C VAL A 64 -6.84 2.72 -11.25
N ARG A 65 -6.93 3.96 -11.74
CA ARG A 65 -6.42 4.36 -13.06
C ARG A 65 -4.92 4.10 -13.19
N SER A 66 -4.14 4.47 -12.17
CA SER A 66 -2.70 4.22 -12.13
C SER A 66 -2.38 2.72 -12.18
N GLN A 67 -3.11 1.90 -11.41
CA GLN A 67 -2.93 0.45 -11.39
C GLN A 67 -3.28 -0.20 -12.73
N LEU A 68 -4.39 0.19 -13.35
CA LEU A 68 -4.78 -0.28 -14.69
C LEU A 68 -3.74 0.11 -15.75
N GLY A 69 -3.23 1.35 -15.70
CA GLY A 69 -2.17 1.81 -16.59
C GLY A 69 -0.87 0.99 -16.46
N ARG A 70 -0.47 0.65 -15.23
CA ARG A 70 0.70 -0.20 -14.96
C ARG A 70 0.51 -1.64 -15.44
N LEU A 71 -0.69 -2.19 -15.31
CA LEU A 71 -1.02 -3.51 -15.84
C LEU A 71 -0.94 -3.52 -17.37
N ALA A 72 -1.53 -2.52 -18.02
CA ALA A 72 -1.50 -2.38 -19.47
C ALA A 72 -0.07 -2.23 -20.01
N ALA A 73 0.77 -1.42 -19.34
CA ALA A 73 2.19 -1.28 -19.69
C ALA A 73 2.99 -2.60 -19.54
N SER A 74 2.51 -3.50 -18.68
CA SER A 74 3.10 -4.83 -18.48
C SER A 74 2.51 -5.89 -19.42
N GLY A 75 1.63 -5.51 -20.35
CA GLY A 75 0.99 -6.41 -21.32
C GLY A 75 -0.24 -7.15 -20.78
N TYR A 76 -0.77 -6.77 -19.61
CA TYR A 76 -1.94 -7.41 -19.00
C TYR A 76 -3.18 -6.51 -19.06
N VAL A 77 -4.35 -7.13 -19.19
CA VAL A 77 -5.65 -6.44 -19.15
C VAL A 77 -6.44 -6.92 -17.95
N ALA A 78 -6.90 -5.98 -17.12
CA ALA A 78 -7.75 -6.30 -15.99
C ALA A 78 -9.15 -6.72 -16.47
N LYS A 79 -9.58 -7.91 -16.06
CA LYS A 79 -10.93 -8.42 -16.38
C LYS A 79 -12.00 -7.81 -15.47
N ALA A 80 -11.68 -7.64 -14.19
CA ALA A 80 -12.62 -7.12 -13.21
C ALA A 80 -11.92 -6.32 -12.10
N ILE A 81 -12.67 -5.40 -11.50
CA ILE A 81 -12.34 -4.68 -10.26
C ILE A 81 -13.27 -5.19 -9.17
N LEU A 82 -12.71 -5.74 -8.09
CA LEU A 82 -13.48 -6.30 -6.97
C LEU A 82 -13.46 -5.34 -5.79
N LEU A 83 -14.64 -4.85 -5.38
CA LEU A 83 -14.79 -3.93 -4.25
C LEU A 83 -15.02 -4.69 -2.94
N VAL A 84 -13.96 -4.82 -2.15
CA VAL A 84 -13.98 -5.52 -0.86
C VAL A 84 -13.74 -4.56 0.31
N GLY A 85 -14.12 -4.97 1.53
CA GLY A 85 -14.09 -4.16 2.74
C GLY A 85 -15.32 -3.25 2.90
N GLY A 86 -15.44 -2.59 4.06
CA GLY A 86 -16.60 -1.76 4.39
C GLY A 86 -16.72 -0.44 3.62
N PHE A 87 -15.65 0.01 2.94
CA PHE A 87 -15.77 1.11 1.97
C PHE A 87 -16.10 0.58 0.57
N GLY A 88 -15.66 -0.63 0.25
CA GLY A 88 -16.03 -1.32 -0.98
C GLY A 88 -17.52 -1.67 -1.06
N SER A 89 -18.27 -1.64 0.04
CA SER A 89 -19.73 -1.76 0.06
C SER A 89 -20.48 -0.45 -0.21
N LEU A 90 -19.79 0.67 -0.43
CA LEU A 90 -20.43 1.95 -0.71
C LEU A 90 -20.95 1.99 -2.16
N GLU A 91 -22.27 2.16 -2.34
CA GLU A 91 -22.89 2.26 -3.67
C GLU A 91 -22.33 3.43 -4.48
N TYR A 92 -22.08 4.57 -3.83
CA TYR A 92 -21.49 5.74 -4.49
C TYR A 92 -20.15 5.42 -5.15
N LEU A 93 -19.28 4.68 -4.46
CA LEU A 93 -17.98 4.27 -5.00
C LEU A 93 -18.15 3.27 -6.16
N PHE A 94 -19.09 2.33 -6.04
CA PHE A 94 -19.37 1.35 -7.07
C PHE A 94 -19.78 2.02 -8.38
N HIS A 95 -20.77 2.92 -8.35
CA HIS A 95 -21.25 3.62 -9.54
C HIS A 95 -20.18 4.53 -10.16
N ARG A 96 -19.41 5.24 -9.32
CA ARG A 96 -18.29 6.07 -9.78
C ARG A 96 -17.23 5.26 -10.52
N LEU A 97 -16.78 4.15 -9.93
CA LEU A 97 -15.80 3.27 -10.58
C LEU A 97 -16.33 2.58 -11.83
N GLN A 98 -17.62 2.24 -11.87
CA GLN A 98 -18.25 1.67 -13.05
C GLN A 98 -18.34 2.68 -14.20
N ALA A 99 -18.67 3.94 -13.90
CA ALA A 99 -18.75 5.00 -14.90
C ALA A 99 -17.39 5.36 -15.51
N VAL A 100 -16.33 5.42 -14.68
CA VAL A 100 -14.98 5.80 -15.15
C VAL A 100 -14.21 4.64 -15.79
N ASN A 101 -14.64 3.39 -15.61
CA ASN A 101 -13.98 2.19 -16.17
C ASN A 101 -14.96 1.32 -16.98
N PRO A 102 -15.56 1.81 -18.08
CA PRO A 102 -16.58 1.08 -18.83
C PRO A 102 -16.08 -0.24 -19.47
N ALA A 103 -14.77 -0.36 -19.69
CA ALA A 103 -14.15 -1.55 -20.27
C ALA A 103 -13.85 -2.66 -19.24
N THR A 104 -13.91 -2.38 -17.94
CA THR A 104 -13.54 -3.32 -16.87
C THR A 104 -14.73 -3.56 -15.97
N GLN A 105 -15.09 -4.84 -15.75
CA GLN A 105 -16.24 -5.18 -14.95
C GLN A 105 -16.01 -4.83 -13.47
N VAL A 106 -16.79 -3.90 -12.91
CA VAL A 106 -16.77 -3.61 -11.48
C VAL A 106 -17.74 -4.55 -10.77
N LEU A 107 -17.26 -5.23 -9.74
CA LEU A 107 -18.01 -6.23 -8.98
C LEU A 107 -17.98 -5.88 -7.49
N GLN A 108 -19.16 -5.88 -6.87
CA GLN A 108 -19.34 -5.65 -5.45
C GLN A 108 -20.02 -6.88 -4.83
N PRO A 109 -19.29 -7.77 -4.14
CA PRO A 109 -19.87 -8.94 -3.52
C PRO A 109 -20.83 -8.57 -2.38
N LEU A 110 -21.91 -9.34 -2.23
CA LEU A 110 -22.97 -9.10 -1.22
C LEU A 110 -22.45 -8.90 0.22
N ASN A 111 -21.27 -9.46 0.51
CA ASN A 111 -20.62 -9.41 1.81
C ASN A 111 -19.22 -8.77 1.76
N SER A 112 -19.06 -7.66 1.03
CA SER A 112 -17.76 -6.97 0.86
C SER A 112 -17.00 -6.77 2.17
N TRP A 113 -17.68 -6.39 3.25
CA TRP A 113 -17.06 -6.14 4.57
C TRP A 113 -16.33 -7.34 5.18
N SER A 114 -16.72 -8.56 4.80
CA SER A 114 -16.15 -9.81 5.31
C SER A 114 -15.49 -10.66 4.23
N ALA A 115 -15.49 -10.21 2.96
CA ALA A 115 -14.97 -10.95 1.82
C ALA A 115 -13.51 -11.40 1.98
N VAL A 116 -12.70 -10.60 2.70
CA VAL A 116 -11.29 -10.92 2.98
C VAL A 116 -11.16 -12.09 3.98
N ALA A 117 -12.02 -12.15 4.99
CA ALA A 117 -11.93 -13.12 6.09
C ALA A 117 -12.79 -14.38 5.89
N ARG A 118 -13.86 -14.27 5.09
CA ARG A 118 -14.83 -15.34 4.85
C ARG A 118 -14.25 -16.52 4.06
N PRO A 119 -15.01 -17.63 3.90
CA PRO A 119 -14.60 -18.83 3.15
C PRO A 119 -14.19 -18.60 1.69
N SER A 120 -14.27 -17.38 1.16
CA SER A 120 -13.78 -17.01 -0.19
C SER A 120 -12.38 -16.36 -0.18
N GLY A 121 -11.79 -16.12 1.01
CA GLY A 121 -10.53 -15.40 1.19
C GLY A 121 -9.55 -16.15 2.09
N ALA A 122 -9.22 -15.58 3.25
CA ALA A 122 -8.20 -16.11 4.16
C ALA A 122 -8.48 -17.55 4.62
N VAL A 123 -9.74 -17.90 4.89
CA VAL A 123 -10.12 -19.27 5.30
C VAL A 123 -9.86 -20.25 4.15
N GLN A 124 -10.17 -19.88 2.91
CA GLN A 124 -9.89 -20.72 1.74
C GLN A 124 -8.39 -20.91 1.55
N HIS A 125 -7.61 -19.82 1.64
CA HIS A 125 -6.16 -19.88 1.54
C HIS A 125 -5.54 -20.79 2.61
N GLN A 126 -6.06 -20.76 3.85
CA GLN A 126 -5.57 -21.64 4.91
C GLN A 126 -5.92 -23.12 4.69
N LEU A 127 -7.08 -23.38 4.10
CA LEU A 127 -7.53 -24.74 3.77
C LEU A 127 -6.81 -25.32 2.54
N PHE A 128 -6.44 -24.47 1.58
CA PHE A 128 -5.75 -24.85 0.35
C PHE A 128 -4.38 -24.15 0.27
N LYS A 129 -3.41 -24.65 1.05
CA LYS A 129 -2.09 -24.02 1.25
C LYS A 129 -1.20 -23.88 0.00
N ASP A 130 -1.56 -24.52 -1.11
CA ASP A 130 -0.74 -24.56 -2.34
C ASP A 130 -1.32 -23.76 -3.52
N GLN A 131 -2.26 -22.83 -3.27
CA GLN A 131 -2.91 -22.08 -4.35
C GLN A 131 -2.14 -20.84 -4.85
N ILE A 132 -1.18 -20.34 -4.08
CA ILE A 132 -0.41 -19.14 -4.47
C ILE A 132 0.95 -19.58 -4.98
N GLU A 133 1.14 -19.50 -6.30
CA GLU A 133 2.41 -19.82 -6.94
C GLU A 133 3.45 -18.71 -6.71
N SER A 134 3.01 -17.44 -6.77
CA SER A 134 3.91 -16.29 -6.67
C SER A 134 3.22 -15.01 -6.21
N ARG A 135 4.01 -14.06 -5.75
CA ARG A 135 3.59 -12.72 -5.35
C ARG A 135 4.48 -11.65 -5.96
N ILE A 136 3.88 -10.52 -6.31
CA ILE A 136 4.64 -9.35 -6.75
C ILE A 136 5.20 -8.59 -5.54
N ALA A 137 6.50 -8.36 -5.53
CA ALA A 137 7.16 -7.60 -4.48
C ALA A 137 6.70 -6.13 -4.47
N ARG A 138 6.21 -5.67 -3.31
CA ARG A 138 5.69 -4.30 -3.13
C ARG A 138 6.77 -3.25 -2.87
N ARG A 139 7.97 -3.68 -2.51
CA ARG A 139 9.12 -2.85 -2.13
C ARG A 139 10.40 -3.49 -2.66
N HIS A 140 11.44 -2.69 -2.80
CA HIS A 140 12.79 -3.23 -2.97
C HIS A 140 13.30 -3.69 -1.61
N TYR A 141 13.85 -4.90 -1.53
CA TYR A 141 14.47 -5.43 -0.32
C TYR A 141 15.93 -5.74 -0.59
N GLY A 142 16.81 -5.23 0.27
CA GLY A 142 18.25 -5.31 0.05
C GLY A 142 19.05 -5.08 1.30
N VAL A 143 20.37 -5.22 1.19
CA VAL A 143 21.29 -4.96 2.29
C VAL A 143 22.36 -3.97 1.87
N LYS A 144 22.87 -3.25 2.86
CA LYS A 144 24.05 -2.42 2.72
C LYS A 144 25.29 -3.30 2.64
N PHE A 145 26.16 -3.03 1.68
CA PHE A 145 27.43 -3.71 1.51
C PHE A 145 28.55 -2.73 1.15
N ARG A 146 29.78 -3.21 1.24
CA ARG A 146 30.98 -2.50 0.78
C ARG A 146 31.34 -3.05 -0.59
N SER A 147 31.46 -2.18 -1.59
CA SER A 147 31.84 -2.57 -2.95
C SER A 147 33.33 -2.34 -3.17
N ARG A 148 33.99 -3.14 -4.01
CA ARG A 148 35.34 -2.83 -4.48
C ARG A 148 35.33 -1.54 -5.29
N LYS A 149 36.42 -0.78 -5.19
CA LYS A 149 36.67 0.39 -6.04
C LYS A 149 36.85 -0.04 -7.50
N THR A 150 35.94 0.39 -8.35
CA THR A 150 36.11 0.47 -9.81
C THR A 150 36.73 1.82 -10.19
N TRP A 151 37.34 1.92 -11.39
CA TRP A 151 37.94 3.16 -11.91
C TRP A 151 36.97 4.34 -12.05
N LEU A 152 35.66 4.08 -11.99
CA LEU A 152 34.60 5.10 -12.15
C LEU A 152 34.27 5.89 -10.88
N TYR A 153 34.82 5.52 -9.71
CA TYR A 153 34.45 6.15 -8.45
C TYR A 153 35.39 7.30 -8.06
N ASN A 154 34.79 8.39 -7.60
CA ASN A 154 35.53 9.52 -7.02
C ASN A 154 36.35 9.06 -5.80
N PRO A 155 37.56 9.60 -5.60
CA PRO A 155 38.43 9.20 -4.48
C PRO A 155 37.88 9.59 -3.10
N GLN A 156 36.95 10.54 -3.05
CA GLN A 156 36.40 11.08 -1.81
C GLN A 156 35.40 10.08 -1.20
N GLY A 157 35.66 9.64 0.04
CA GLY A 157 34.79 8.73 0.79
C GLY A 157 35.13 7.24 0.69
N LEU A 158 36.27 6.88 0.10
CA LEU A 158 36.79 5.52 0.13
C LEU A 158 37.27 5.13 1.52
N ILE A 159 37.08 3.87 1.89
CA ILE A 159 37.63 3.26 3.11
C ILE A 159 38.65 2.20 2.74
N TRP A 160 39.76 2.14 3.46
CA TRP A 160 40.75 1.08 3.31
C TRP A 160 40.33 -0.14 4.15
N ASP A 161 40.41 -1.33 3.56
CA ASP A 161 40.20 -2.59 4.28
C ASP A 161 41.55 -3.25 4.55
N ASP A 162 41.96 -3.30 5.82
CA ASP A 162 43.25 -3.87 6.23
C ASP A 162 43.34 -5.39 6.02
N LEU A 163 42.21 -6.10 5.95
CA LEU A 163 42.20 -7.55 5.81
C LEU A 163 42.31 -7.97 4.34
N GLU A 164 41.62 -7.26 3.46
CA GLU A 164 41.66 -7.53 2.01
C GLU A 164 42.72 -6.68 1.28
N GLU A 165 43.35 -5.72 1.96
CA GLU A 165 44.34 -4.79 1.41
C GLU A 165 43.83 -4.04 0.15
N ILE A 166 42.57 -3.60 0.19
CA ILE A 166 41.93 -2.90 -0.93
C ILE A 166 41.10 -1.70 -0.49
N TRP A 167 40.98 -0.72 -1.38
CA TRP A 167 40.05 0.40 -1.22
C TRP A 167 38.61 -0.02 -1.55
N LEU A 168 37.70 0.21 -0.61
CA LEU A 168 36.27 -0.09 -0.73
C LEU A 168 35.42 1.18 -0.73
N VAL A 169 34.29 1.11 -1.43
CA VAL A 169 33.24 2.12 -1.44
C VAL A 169 32.19 1.72 -0.39
N PRO A 170 32.00 2.52 0.67
CA PRO A 170 31.00 2.22 1.70
C PRO A 170 29.58 2.59 1.26
N HIS A 171 28.58 2.20 2.05
CA HIS A 171 27.16 2.60 1.88
C HIS A 171 26.49 2.21 0.56
N ARG A 172 27.01 1.23 -0.17
CA ARG A 172 26.35 0.71 -1.38
C ARG A 172 25.19 -0.21 -1.01
N MET A 173 24.17 -0.21 -1.86
CA MET A 173 23.02 -1.08 -1.71
C MET A 173 23.06 -2.22 -2.71
N ARG A 174 22.80 -3.43 -2.21
CA ARG A 174 22.52 -4.59 -3.05
C ARG A 174 21.06 -4.98 -2.85
N TRP A 175 20.24 -4.66 -3.85
CA TRP A 175 18.82 -4.98 -3.87
C TRP A 175 18.60 -6.41 -4.37
N TYR A 176 18.11 -7.27 -3.48
CA TYR A 176 17.87 -8.69 -3.75
C TYR A 176 16.50 -8.92 -4.38
N ILE A 177 15.50 -8.22 -3.89
CA ILE A 177 14.15 -8.23 -4.44
C ILE A 177 13.90 -6.84 -4.94
N LYS A 178 13.53 -6.69 -6.21
CA LYS A 178 13.15 -5.39 -6.77
C LYS A 178 11.64 -5.24 -6.71
N LYS A 179 11.15 -4.03 -6.45
CA LYS A 179 9.72 -3.74 -6.52
C LYS A 179 9.20 -4.14 -7.90
N GLY A 180 8.06 -4.83 -7.94
CA GLY A 180 7.46 -5.32 -9.18
C GLY A 180 7.94 -6.70 -9.63
N THR A 181 8.96 -7.30 -9.03
CA THR A 181 9.39 -8.65 -9.40
C THR A 181 8.46 -9.70 -8.80
N SER A 182 8.19 -10.76 -9.57
CA SER A 182 7.51 -11.95 -9.06
C SER A 182 8.44 -12.75 -8.15
N VAL A 183 7.95 -13.11 -6.96
CA VAL A 183 8.63 -13.92 -5.96
C VAL A 183 7.80 -15.17 -5.75
N LEU A 184 8.38 -16.34 -6.01
CA LEU A 184 7.67 -17.61 -5.81
C LEU A 184 7.51 -17.91 -4.31
N GLU A 185 6.35 -18.41 -3.89
CA GLU A 185 6.06 -18.67 -2.47
C GLU A 185 6.99 -19.76 -1.90
N ASN A 186 7.33 -20.74 -2.73
CA ASN A 186 8.07 -21.95 -2.34
C ASN A 186 9.55 -21.92 -2.72
N GLU A 187 10.04 -20.85 -3.33
CA GLU A 187 11.44 -20.72 -3.72
C GLU A 187 12.21 -19.82 -2.75
N ARG A 188 13.33 -20.33 -2.23
CA ARG A 188 14.22 -19.53 -1.39
C ARG A 188 15.15 -18.72 -2.26
N ILE A 189 15.09 -17.40 -2.11
CA ILE A 189 16.08 -16.50 -2.69
C ILE A 189 17.40 -16.67 -1.92
N LYS A 190 18.38 -17.31 -2.55
CA LYS A 190 19.74 -17.49 -2.01
C LYS A 190 20.66 -16.47 -2.63
N MET A 191 21.56 -15.92 -1.82
CA MET A 191 22.52 -14.91 -2.26
C MET A 191 23.87 -15.14 -1.59
N ASP A 192 24.92 -14.90 -2.36
CA ASP A 192 26.29 -15.00 -1.84
C ASP A 192 26.63 -13.81 -0.96
N PHE A 193 27.20 -14.11 0.20
CA PHE A 193 27.77 -13.14 1.10
C PHE A 193 29.22 -13.54 1.43
N CYS A 194 30.07 -12.54 1.59
CA CYS A 194 31.43 -12.71 2.10
C CYS A 194 31.65 -11.72 3.23
N ARG A 195 32.38 -12.14 4.25
CA ARG A 195 32.82 -11.29 5.35
C ARG A 195 34.22 -11.72 5.78
N SER A 196 35.13 -10.77 5.77
CA SER A 196 36.48 -10.91 6.32
C SER A 196 36.43 -10.53 7.80
N VAL A 197 37.02 -11.38 8.65
CA VAL A 197 36.94 -11.27 10.12
C VAL A 197 38.31 -11.59 10.70
N ARG A 198 38.74 -10.87 11.73
CA ARG A 198 39.95 -11.22 12.47
C ARG A 198 39.70 -12.42 13.39
N LEU A 199 40.73 -13.24 13.61
CA LEU A 199 40.59 -14.50 14.36
C LEU A 199 40.20 -14.31 15.83
N ASP A 200 40.41 -13.11 16.38
CA ASP A 200 40.10 -12.72 17.76
C ASP A 200 38.69 -12.10 17.94
N GLU A 201 37.95 -11.90 16.85
CA GLU A 201 36.63 -11.26 16.89
C GLU A 201 35.48 -12.26 17.09
N ASN A 202 34.37 -11.78 17.67
CA ASN A 202 33.15 -12.56 17.82
C ASN A 202 32.52 -12.87 16.46
N LEU A 203 32.25 -14.15 16.16
CA LEU A 203 31.67 -14.62 14.90
C LEU A 203 30.14 -14.46 14.81
N ARG A 204 29.53 -13.66 15.70
CA ARG A 204 28.11 -13.31 15.64
C ARG A 204 27.93 -11.96 14.97
N PHE A 205 27.13 -11.93 13.91
CA PHE A 205 26.90 -10.74 13.12
C PHE A 205 25.42 -10.40 13.01
N ASN A 206 25.13 -9.11 13.05
CA ASN A 206 23.82 -8.57 12.73
C ASN A 206 23.86 -7.94 11.34
N HIS A 207 22.81 -8.19 10.56
CA HIS A 207 22.59 -7.55 9.26
C HIS A 207 21.20 -6.91 9.23
N THR A 208 21.14 -5.71 8.69
CA THR A 208 19.89 -4.96 8.52
C THR A 208 19.37 -5.17 7.10
N LEU A 209 18.14 -5.68 6.98
CA LEU A 209 17.40 -5.73 5.73
C LEU A 209 16.68 -4.39 5.54
N TYR A 210 17.00 -3.69 4.46
CA TYR A 210 16.38 -2.43 4.09
C TYR A 210 15.21 -2.66 3.16
N ALA A 211 14.16 -1.85 3.33
CA ALA A 211 12.99 -1.85 2.46
C ALA A 211 12.81 -0.46 1.86
N PHE A 212 12.76 -0.36 0.54
CA PHE A 212 12.63 0.91 -0.18
C PHE A 212 11.36 0.95 -1.04
N ASN A 213 10.64 2.07 -0.97
CA ASN A 213 9.28 2.18 -1.49
C ASN A 213 9.19 2.74 -2.92
N GLU A 214 10.10 3.62 -3.32
CA GLU A 214 10.02 4.27 -4.63
C GLU A 214 10.32 3.28 -5.75
N ASP A 215 9.98 3.66 -6.99
CA ASP A 215 10.10 2.75 -8.13
C ASP A 215 11.57 2.49 -8.51
N ASN A 216 12.43 3.50 -8.37
CA ASN A 216 13.86 3.39 -8.64
C ASN A 216 14.65 3.30 -7.33
N ALA A 217 15.15 2.12 -7.02
CA ALA A 217 15.94 1.91 -5.81
C ALA A 217 17.31 2.59 -5.91
N PRO A 218 17.78 3.29 -4.86
CA PRO A 218 19.05 3.99 -4.91
C PRO A 218 20.22 3.01 -4.85
N ASP A 219 21.28 3.37 -5.53
CA ASP A 219 22.52 2.59 -5.61
C ASP A 219 23.38 2.68 -4.33
N ALA A 220 23.18 3.75 -3.56
CA ALA A 220 23.84 4.00 -2.28
C ALA A 220 22.87 4.66 -1.30
N LEU A 221 23.05 4.38 -0.01
CA LEU A 221 22.37 5.11 1.05
C LEU A 221 23.12 6.40 1.36
N SER A 222 22.40 7.50 1.51
CA SER A 222 22.91 8.74 2.10
C SER A 222 23.49 8.45 3.50
N ALA A 223 24.56 9.15 3.86
CA ALA A 223 25.14 9.06 5.19
C ALA A 223 24.21 9.76 6.20
N GLY A 224 23.12 9.12 6.59
CA GLY A 224 22.15 9.69 7.54
C GLY A 224 20.87 8.90 7.77
N GLU A 225 20.60 7.82 7.02
CA GLU A 225 19.38 7.00 7.13
C GLU A 225 19.68 5.54 7.50
#